data_AF-A0A432FHQ0-F1
#
_entry.id   AF-A0A432FHQ0-F1
#
_cell.length_a   1.000
_cell.length_b   1.000
_cell.length_c   1.000
_cell.angle_alpha   90.00
_cell.angle_beta   90.00
_cell.angle_gamma   90.00
#
_symmetry.space_group_name_H-M   'P 1'
#
loop_
_entity.id
_entity.type
_entity.pdbx_description
1 polymer ?
#
loop_
_entity_poly.entity_id
_entity_poly.type
_entity_poly.pdbx_seq_one_letter_code
_entity_poly.pdbx_strand_id
1 'polypeptide(L)'
;MKEKLKFEEIADEFSKIFKQASISRCDYLLIKNEEILFIEVTKFKGKDLSNPQKYSKEVIENVKKMWGSLTVFAWYVSNTKFLEEVEGKRRIYILLIEKFEDRYSRIVSNMLKILKRYKNGGFDDIAFKRK
;
A
#
# COMPACT_ATOMS: atom_id res chain seq x y z
N MET A 1 8.39 12.92 15.12
CA MET A 1 9.43 12.15 14.39
C MET A 1 8.85 11.76 13.03
N LYS A 2 9.63 11.76 11.94
CA LYS A 2 9.21 11.22 10.63
C LYS A 2 10.07 9.99 10.39
N GLU A 3 9.55 8.82 10.66
CA GLU A 3 10.26 7.57 10.40
C GLU A 3 9.74 6.97 9.10
N LYS A 4 10.64 6.83 8.12
CA LYS A 4 10.34 6.20 6.83
C LYS A 4 11.05 4.85 6.79
N LEU A 5 10.28 3.79 6.97
CA LEU A 5 10.76 2.42 6.91
C LEU A 5 10.67 1.90 5.47
N LYS A 6 11.74 1.24 5.00
CA LYS A 6 11.68 0.43 3.78
C LYS A 6 10.92 -0.84 4.13
N PHE A 7 9.72 -0.98 3.57
CA PHE A 7 8.82 -2.03 4.03
C PHE A 7 9.17 -3.41 3.45
N GLU A 8 9.96 -3.40 2.39
CA GLU A 8 10.58 -4.59 1.79
C GLU A 8 11.38 -5.41 2.80
N GLU A 9 12.24 -4.75 3.61
CA GLU A 9 13.10 -5.46 4.57
C GLU A 9 12.26 -6.19 5.63
N ILE A 10 11.19 -5.56 6.10
CA ILE A 10 10.24 -6.14 7.07
C ILE A 10 9.45 -7.30 6.42
N ALA A 11 9.03 -7.15 5.17
CA ALA A 11 8.30 -8.17 4.43
C ALA A 11 9.17 -9.41 4.11
N ASP A 12 10.46 -9.21 3.86
CA ASP A 12 11.41 -10.29 3.61
C ASP A 12 11.65 -11.11 4.88
N GLU A 13 11.78 -10.43 6.03
CA GLU A 13 11.88 -11.10 7.33
C GLU A 13 10.62 -11.93 7.63
N PHE A 14 9.44 -11.34 7.44
CA PHE A 14 8.16 -12.04 7.55
C PHE A 14 8.11 -13.29 6.66
N SER A 15 8.48 -13.16 5.39
CA SER A 15 8.44 -14.28 4.43
C SER A 15 9.40 -15.40 4.84
N LYS A 16 10.58 -15.05 5.35
CA LYS A 16 11.58 -15.99 5.86
C LYS A 16 11.09 -16.76 7.08
N ILE A 17 10.51 -16.06 8.06
CA ILE A 17 10.00 -16.66 9.31
C ILE A 17 8.88 -17.66 9.02
N PHE A 18 7.94 -17.30 8.16
CA PHE A 18 6.81 -18.15 7.81
C PHE A 18 7.11 -19.13 6.65
N LYS A 19 8.36 -19.18 6.16
CA LYS A 19 8.81 -20.06 5.07
C LYS A 19 7.89 -20.03 3.85
N GLN A 20 7.47 -18.83 3.45
CA GLN A 20 6.56 -18.60 2.34
C GLN A 20 7.22 -17.80 1.22
N ALA A 21 6.58 -17.82 0.05
CA ALA A 21 6.96 -16.93 -1.05
C ALA A 21 6.81 -15.46 -0.62
N SER A 22 7.53 -14.57 -1.30
CA SER A 22 7.48 -13.13 -1.04
C SER A 22 6.03 -12.63 -1.10
N ILE A 23 5.57 -12.04 0.00
CA ILE A 23 4.24 -11.45 0.09
C ILE A 23 4.19 -10.17 -0.74
N SER A 24 3.07 -9.92 -1.43
CA SER A 24 2.89 -8.64 -2.13
C SER A 24 2.65 -7.52 -1.10
N ARG A 25 3.38 -6.41 -1.22
CA ARG A 25 3.44 -5.30 -0.26
C ARG A 25 3.67 -3.97 -0.95
N CYS A 26 3.39 -2.88 -0.24
CA CYS A 26 3.79 -1.53 -0.62
C CYS A 26 5.28 -1.28 -0.36
N ASP A 27 5.83 -0.23 -0.97
CA ASP A 27 7.27 0.07 -0.90
C ASP A 27 7.71 0.63 0.45
N TYR A 28 6.89 1.51 1.05
CA TYR A 28 7.28 2.25 2.26
C TYR A 28 6.19 2.27 3.31
N LEU A 29 6.63 2.32 4.56
CA LEU A 29 5.82 2.72 5.70
C LEU A 29 6.33 4.08 6.20
N LEU A 30 5.43 5.02 6.43
CA LEU A 30 5.77 6.33 6.99
C LEU A 30 4.84 6.62 8.17
N ILE A 31 5.43 6.83 9.34
CA ILE A 31 4.68 7.23 10.54
C ILE A 31 4.87 8.73 10.73
N LYS A 32 3.75 9.46 10.80
CA LYS A 32 3.77 10.91 11.02
C LYS A 32 2.46 11.35 11.68
N ASN A 33 2.58 12.14 12.74
CA ASN A 33 1.44 12.67 13.49
C ASN A 33 0.53 11.51 13.93
N GLU A 34 -0.78 11.59 13.66
CA GLU A 34 -1.78 10.56 13.97
C GLU A 34 -2.03 9.59 12.82
N GLU A 35 -1.08 9.45 11.89
CA GLU A 35 -1.24 8.63 10.70
C GLU A 35 -0.07 7.66 10.48
N ILE A 36 -0.42 6.45 10.04
CA ILE A 36 0.47 5.44 9.50
C ILE A 36 0.18 5.33 8.01
N LEU A 37 1.14 5.73 7.19
CA LEU A 37 0.99 5.81 5.74
C LEU A 37 1.69 4.63 5.08
N PHE A 38 0.90 3.78 4.43
CA PHE A 38 1.36 2.67 3.61
C PHE A 38 1.47 3.16 2.17
N ILE A 39 2.69 3.38 1.68
CA ILE A 39 2.93 4.08 0.42
C ILE A 39 3.41 3.11 -0.64
N GLU A 40 2.61 2.96 -1.69
CA GLU A 40 2.93 2.23 -2.91
C GLU A 40 3.27 3.21 -4.03
N VAL A 41 4.45 3.10 -4.62
CA VAL A 41 4.94 3.94 -5.71
C VAL A 41 4.61 3.29 -7.04
N THR A 42 3.55 3.76 -7.67
CA THR A 42 3.07 3.19 -8.92
C THR A 42 3.54 3.98 -10.14
N LYS A 43 4.13 3.27 -11.10
CA LYS A 43 4.49 3.81 -12.42
C LYS A 43 3.51 3.31 -13.47
N PHE A 44 2.72 4.22 -14.04
CA PHE A 44 1.81 3.92 -15.15
C PHE A 44 2.37 4.24 -16.53
N LYS A 45 3.53 4.91 -16.61
CA LYS A 45 4.17 5.20 -17.90
C LYS A 45 4.41 3.90 -18.69
N GLY A 46 3.91 3.84 -19.92
CA GLY A 46 4.02 2.67 -20.79
C GLY A 46 3.03 1.54 -20.49
N LYS A 47 2.20 1.65 -19.45
CA LYS A 47 1.10 0.71 -19.22
C LYS A 47 -0.12 1.14 -20.04
N ASP A 48 -0.62 0.23 -20.86
CA ASP A 48 -1.91 0.38 -21.51
C ASP A 48 -3.04 0.00 -20.54
N LEU A 49 -3.42 0.94 -19.69
CA LEU A 49 -4.52 0.77 -18.74
C LEU A 49 -5.91 0.92 -19.39
N SER A 50 -5.97 1.21 -20.69
CA SER A 50 -7.24 1.15 -21.44
C SER A 50 -7.66 -0.29 -21.72
N ASN A 51 -6.69 -1.21 -21.77
CA ASN A 51 -6.94 -2.64 -21.85
C ASN A 51 -7.56 -3.16 -20.53
N PRO A 52 -8.78 -3.73 -20.56
CA PRO A 52 -9.48 -4.18 -19.34
C PRO A 52 -8.73 -5.25 -18.56
N GLN A 53 -7.99 -6.15 -19.22
CA GLN A 53 -7.24 -7.20 -18.55
C GLN A 53 -6.02 -6.64 -17.81
N LYS A 54 -5.29 -5.71 -18.43
CA LYS A 54 -4.16 -5.01 -17.80
C LYS A 54 -4.62 -4.17 -16.62
N TYR A 55 -5.74 -3.46 -16.77
CA TYR A 55 -6.35 -2.70 -15.69
C TYR A 55 -6.74 -3.59 -14.51
N SER A 56 -7.48 -4.67 -14.76
CA SER A 56 -7.90 -5.60 -13.70
C SER A 56 -6.71 -6.24 -12.97
N LYS A 57 -5.66 -6.61 -13.71
CA LYS A 57 -4.41 -7.10 -13.10
C LYS A 57 -3.78 -6.07 -12.17
N GLU A 58 -3.73 -4.81 -12.60
CA GLU A 58 -3.18 -3.72 -11.77
C GLU A 58 -4.01 -3.48 -10.50
N VAL A 59 -5.34 -3.52 -10.61
CA VAL A 59 -6.24 -3.40 -9.47
C VAL A 59 -6.02 -4.55 -8.48
N ILE A 60 -6.01 -5.80 -8.97
CA ILE A 60 -5.80 -6.99 -8.15
C ILE A 60 -4.45 -6.92 -7.44
N GLU A 61 -3.40 -6.48 -8.14
CA GLU A 61 -2.08 -6.36 -7.54
C GLU A 61 -2.07 -5.32 -6.42
N ASN A 62 -2.70 -4.16 -6.61
CA ASN A 62 -2.81 -3.16 -5.55
C ASN A 62 -3.66 -3.63 -4.36
N VAL A 63 -4.71 -4.43 -4.58
CA VAL A 63 -5.45 -5.08 -3.48
C VAL A 63 -4.55 -6.03 -2.71
N LYS A 64 -3.78 -6.88 -3.40
CA LYS A 64 -2.82 -7.80 -2.78
C LYS A 64 -1.78 -7.05 -1.97
N LYS A 65 -1.19 -5.99 -2.52
CA LYS A 65 -0.22 -5.13 -1.81
C LYS A 65 -0.83 -4.50 -0.58
N MET A 66 -2.04 -3.97 -0.67
CA MET A 66 -2.75 -3.36 0.46
C MET A 66 -2.96 -4.37 1.61
N TRP A 67 -3.45 -5.57 1.31
CA TRP A 67 -3.70 -6.58 2.34
C TRP A 67 -2.41 -7.21 2.87
N GLY A 68 -1.48 -7.54 1.98
CA GLY A 68 -0.19 -8.11 2.38
C GLY A 68 0.61 -7.13 3.23
N SER A 69 0.56 -5.84 2.90
CA SER A 69 1.13 -4.78 3.74
C SER A 69 0.53 -4.75 5.13
N LEU A 70 -0.80 -4.87 5.25
CA LEU A 70 -1.46 -4.88 6.55
C LEU A 70 -1.04 -6.09 7.40
N THR A 71 -0.94 -7.26 6.77
CA THR A 71 -0.50 -8.51 7.43
C THR A 71 0.93 -8.38 7.95
N VAL A 72 1.86 -7.91 7.10
CA VAL A 72 3.27 -7.72 7.48
C VAL A 72 3.37 -6.70 8.62
N PHE A 73 2.61 -5.61 8.55
CA PHE A 73 2.62 -4.58 9.58
C PHE A 73 2.09 -5.11 10.92
N ALA A 74 0.95 -5.81 10.91
CA ALA A 74 0.39 -6.40 12.13
C ALA A 74 1.36 -7.38 12.79
N TRP A 75 2.02 -8.22 12.00
CA TRP A 75 3.08 -9.10 12.49
C TRP A 75 4.24 -8.30 13.08
N TYR A 76 4.77 -7.31 12.36
CA TYR A 76 5.92 -6.52 12.81
C TYR A 76 5.64 -5.81 14.14
N VAL A 77 4.48 -5.15 14.25
CA VAL A 77 4.07 -4.47 15.49
C VAL A 77 3.89 -5.46 16.65
N SER A 78 3.38 -6.67 16.38
CA SER A 78 3.19 -7.68 17.43
C SER A 78 4.50 -8.27 17.96
N ASN A 79 5.58 -8.18 17.18
CA ASN A 79 6.89 -8.75 17.51
C ASN A 79 7.90 -7.69 17.96
N THR A 80 7.50 -6.43 18.04
CA THR A 80 8.36 -5.31 18.40
C THR A 80 7.70 -4.47 19.50
N LYS A 81 8.47 -3.57 20.13
CA LYS A 81 7.90 -2.59 21.08
C LYS A 81 7.21 -1.41 20.38
N PHE A 82 6.91 -1.55 19.09
CA PHE A 82 6.40 -0.47 18.24
C PHE A 82 4.90 -0.21 18.44
N LEU A 83 4.20 -1.07 19.19
CA LEU A 83 2.76 -0.93 19.44
C LEU A 83 2.38 0.43 20.02
N GLU A 84 3.13 0.93 21.01
CA GLU A 84 2.88 2.23 21.63
C GLU A 84 3.01 3.40 20.65
N GLU A 85 3.87 3.27 19.63
CA GLU A 85 4.06 4.31 18.61
C GLU A 85 2.93 4.34 17.58
N VAL A 86 2.24 3.22 17.37
CA VAL A 86 1.22 3.08 16.31
C VAL A 86 -0.20 2.98 16.84
N GLU A 87 -0.39 2.77 18.13
CA GLU A 87 -1.70 2.69 18.76
C GLU A 87 -2.51 3.98 18.56
N GLY A 88 -3.80 3.83 18.25
CA GLY A 88 -4.71 4.95 17.98
C GLY A 88 -4.49 5.69 16.66
N LYS A 89 -3.42 5.40 15.91
CA LYS A 89 -3.12 6.08 14.65
C LYS A 89 -3.94 5.54 13.50
N ARG A 90 -4.37 6.46 12.63
CA ARG A 90 -5.13 6.13 11.43
C ARG A 90 -4.25 5.48 10.38
N ARG A 91 -4.71 4.39 9.79
CA ARG A 91 -3.99 3.66 8.75
C ARG A 91 -4.50 4.10 7.38
N ILE A 92 -3.61 4.65 6.57
CA ILE A 92 -3.96 5.15 5.23
C ILE A 92 -3.10 4.45 4.19
N TYR A 93 -3.74 3.83 3.20
CA TYR A 93 -3.05 3.30 2.03
C TYR A 93 -2.94 4.40 0.97
N ILE A 94 -1.73 4.69 0.50
CA ILE A 94 -1.44 5.73 -0.48
C ILE A 94 -0.90 5.10 -1.75
N LEU A 95 -1.61 5.31 -2.85
CA LEU A 95 -1.05 5.15 -4.19
C LEU A 95 -0.34 6.46 -4.59
N LEU A 96 0.99 6.41 -4.71
CA LEU A 96 1.82 7.52 -5.15
C LEU A 96 2.21 7.32 -6.62
N ILE A 97 1.66 8.13 -7.53
CA ILE A 97 1.98 8.02 -8.96
C ILE A 97 3.07 9.02 -9.34
N GLU A 98 4.19 8.52 -9.87
CA GLU A 98 5.35 9.37 -10.22
C GLU A 98 5.23 10.09 -11.56
N LYS A 99 4.43 9.57 -12.49
CA LYS A 99 4.25 10.15 -13.84
C LYS A 99 2.80 10.02 -14.25
N PHE A 100 2.01 11.01 -13.85
CA PHE A 100 0.57 11.05 -14.09
C PHE A 100 0.27 11.87 -15.34
N GLU A 101 -0.14 11.21 -16.42
CA GLU A 101 -0.72 11.89 -17.56
C GLU A 101 -2.23 12.05 -17.32
N ASP A 102 -2.80 13.23 -17.62
CA ASP A 102 -4.20 13.54 -17.29
C ASP A 102 -5.22 12.57 -17.91
N ARG A 103 -4.87 11.93 -19.02
CA ARG A 103 -5.67 10.86 -19.65
C ARG A 103 -5.93 9.67 -18.71
N TYR A 104 -5.08 9.45 -17.72
CA TYR A 104 -5.25 8.38 -16.73
C TYR A 104 -6.11 8.79 -15.54
N SER A 105 -6.55 10.05 -15.43
CA SER A 105 -7.30 10.54 -14.27
C SER A 105 -8.56 9.75 -13.96
N ARG A 106 -9.36 9.45 -14.99
CA ARG A 106 -10.56 8.62 -14.85
C ARG A 106 -10.23 7.20 -14.44
N ILE A 107 -9.17 6.63 -15.00
CA ILE A 107 -8.70 5.27 -14.71
C ILE A 107 -8.27 5.15 -13.24
N VAL A 108 -7.47 6.12 -12.77
CA VAL A 108 -7.01 6.16 -11.38
C VAL A 108 -8.15 6.43 -10.40
N SER A 109 -9.08 7.32 -10.75
CA SER A 109 -10.30 7.53 -9.94
C SER A 109 -11.13 6.25 -9.80
N ASN A 110 -11.31 5.50 -10.89
CA ASN A 110 -12.00 4.22 -10.86
C ASN A 110 -11.25 3.18 -10.03
N MET A 111 -9.92 3.09 -10.17
CA MET A 111 -9.09 2.20 -9.37
C MET A 111 -9.22 2.51 -7.89
N LEU A 112 -9.16 3.79 -7.51
CA LEU A 112 -9.32 4.23 -6.12
C LEU A 112 -10.69 3.83 -5.56
N LYS A 113 -11.77 3.98 -6.34
CA LYS A 113 -13.12 3.52 -5.93
C LYS A 113 -13.15 2.02 -5.67
N ILE A 114 -12.50 1.22 -6.52
CA ILE A 114 -12.45 -0.23 -6.35
C ILE A 114 -11.64 -0.59 -5.11
N LEU A 115 -10.44 -0.03 -4.94
CA LEU A 115 -9.60 -0.27 -3.77
C LEU A 115 -10.33 0.07 -2.46
N LYS A 116 -11.07 1.19 -2.44
CA LYS A 116 -11.86 1.58 -1.25
C LYS A 116 -12.91 0.54 -0.86
N ARG A 117 -13.47 -0.19 -1.83
CA ARG A 117 -14.39 -1.31 -1.56
C ARG A 117 -13.70 -2.50 -0.92
N TYR A 118 -12.42 -2.72 -1.24
CA TYR A 118 -11.62 -3.84 -0.71
C TYR A 118 -10.82 -3.49 0.55
N LYS A 119 -10.97 -2.30 1.14
CA LYS A 119 -10.17 -1.90 2.32
C LYS A 119 -10.45 -2.76 3.57
N ASN A 120 -11.58 -3.47 3.61
CA ASN A 120 -11.97 -4.44 4.64
C ASN A 120 -11.79 -3.98 6.10
N GLY A 121 -11.95 -2.70 6.39
CA GLY A 121 -11.81 -2.12 7.74
C GLY A 121 -10.37 -2.04 8.28
N GLY A 122 -9.40 -2.66 7.61
CA GLY A 122 -7.98 -2.60 7.98
C GLY A 122 -7.33 -1.24 7.72
N PHE A 123 -7.93 -0.44 6.85
CA PHE A 123 -7.53 0.93 6.55
C PHE A 123 -8.68 1.91 6.80
N ASP A 124 -8.34 3.04 7.42
CA ASP A 124 -9.26 4.16 7.63
C ASP A 124 -9.59 4.84 6.31
N ASP A 125 -8.60 5.02 5.43
CA ASP A 125 -8.81 5.55 4.08
C ASP A 125 -7.80 4.98 3.08
N ILE A 126 -8.14 5.17 1.80
CA ILE A 126 -7.25 4.97 0.68
C ILE A 126 -7.16 6.28 -0.08
N ALA A 127 -5.95 6.78 -0.26
CA ALA A 127 -5.69 8.04 -0.92
C ALA A 127 -4.83 7.85 -2.17
N PHE A 128 -4.92 8.84 -3.04
CA PHE A 128 -4.07 8.98 -4.21
C PHE A 128 -3.24 10.27 -4.07
N LYS A 129 -1.94 10.19 -4.34
CA LYS A 129 -1.05 11.36 -4.38
C LYS A 129 -0.23 11.36 -5.67
N ARG A 130 -0.01 12.57 -6.21
CA ARG A 130 0.94 12.82 -7.29
C ARG A 130 2.31 13.12 -6.66
N LYS A 131 3.37 12.53 -7.20
CA LYS A 131 4.76 12.87 -6.81
C LYS A 131 5.30 13.98 -7.69
#